data_AF-D6U880-F1
#
_entry.id   AF-D6U880-F1
#
_cell.length_a   1.000
_cell.length_b   1.000
_cell.length_c   1.000
_cell.angle_alpha   90.00
_cell.angle_beta   90.00
_cell.angle_gamma   90.00
#
_symmetry.space_group_name_H-M   'P 1'
#
loop_
_entity.id
_entity.type
_entity.pdbx_description
1 polymer ?
#
loop_
_entity_poly.entity_id
_entity_poly.type
_entity_poly.pdbx_seq_one_letter_code
_entity_poly.pdbx_strand_id
1 'polypeptide(L)'
;MDTMPTPRRQDAQEPDQQLAFDYSLLDEETRHFVYQKTVETQGYLKRTAEDVVCIGLNLRAVKDRLPHGHFMAWAKSELGLSRQSCQNFMRVAERFGERIHRFGAIPVSALYELLDAPENVLKQIEEQQIPLTRPAVRAAKEQARQDTVVEHYLTESSEHMPDEDEAMQLRQRITFLEQERLQLS
;
A
#
# COMPACT_ATOMS: atom_id res chain seq x y z
N MET A 1 -41.31 -6.82 25.06
CA MET A 1 -39.85 -7.07 24.95
C MET A 1 -39.49 -6.74 23.52
N ASP A 2 -39.10 -5.48 23.33
CA ASP A 2 -38.89 -4.85 22.02
C ASP A 2 -37.62 -5.35 21.37
N THR A 3 -37.75 -5.81 20.12
CA THR A 3 -36.62 -6.23 19.28
C THR A 3 -35.87 -5.01 18.78
N MET A 4 -34.65 -4.83 19.28
CA MET A 4 -33.64 -3.90 18.78
C MET A 4 -33.42 -4.10 17.26
N PRO A 5 -33.47 -3.04 16.43
CA PRO A 5 -32.97 -3.11 15.07
C PRO A 5 -31.44 -2.92 15.08
N THR A 6 -30.71 -3.98 14.76
CA THR A 6 -29.28 -3.94 14.46
C THR A 6 -29.05 -3.02 13.24
N PRO A 7 -28.24 -1.97 13.32
CA PRO A 7 -27.91 -1.19 12.14
C PRO A 7 -27.01 -2.01 11.22
N ARG A 8 -27.50 -2.23 10.00
CA ARG A 8 -26.76 -2.80 8.86
C ARG A 8 -25.48 -1.97 8.67
N ARG A 9 -24.32 -2.64 8.71
CA ARG A 9 -23.04 -2.08 8.24
C ARG A 9 -23.19 -1.66 6.78
N GLN A 10 -23.40 -0.37 6.55
CA GLN A 10 -23.13 0.30 5.30
C GLN A 10 -21.72 0.88 5.38
N ASP A 11 -20.71 0.01 5.36
CA ASP A 11 -19.33 0.44 5.06
C ASP A 11 -19.07 0.14 3.58
N ALA A 12 -19.94 0.67 2.71
CA ALA A 12 -19.58 0.91 1.32
C ALA A 12 -18.81 2.23 1.32
N GLN A 13 -17.54 2.19 1.72
CA GLN A 13 -16.63 3.32 1.50
C GLN A 13 -16.40 3.40 -0.01
N GLU A 14 -17.19 4.24 -0.66
CA GLU A 14 -16.92 4.77 -2.00
C GLU A 14 -15.51 5.36 -2.04
N PRO A 15 -14.81 5.24 -3.18
CA PRO A 15 -13.43 5.68 -3.28
C PRO A 15 -13.35 7.18 -2.97
N ASP A 16 -12.56 7.53 -1.96
CA ASP A 16 -12.22 8.90 -1.59
C ASP A 16 -11.45 9.56 -2.75
N GLN A 17 -12.19 10.01 -3.76
CA GLN A 17 -11.73 10.92 -4.79
C GLN A 17 -11.48 12.25 -4.09
N GLN A 18 -10.27 12.42 -3.58
CA GLN A 18 -9.90 13.63 -2.85
C GLN A 18 -9.96 14.84 -3.79
N LEU A 19 -11.00 15.63 -3.61
CA LEU A 19 -11.11 17.00 -4.07
C LEU A 19 -9.91 17.77 -3.50
N ALA A 20 -9.05 18.26 -4.39
CA ALA A 20 -8.04 19.25 -4.02
C ALA A 20 -8.72 20.39 -3.23
N PHE A 21 -8.05 20.93 -2.20
CA PHE A 21 -8.60 22.03 -1.42
C PHE A 21 -8.96 23.19 -2.36
N ASP A 22 -10.22 23.63 -2.32
CA ASP A 22 -10.70 24.68 -3.20
C ASP A 22 -10.22 26.06 -2.70
N TYR A 23 -9.11 26.52 -3.27
CA TYR A 23 -8.53 27.83 -2.97
C TYR A 23 -9.40 29.00 -3.43
N SER A 24 -10.41 28.78 -4.29
CA SER A 24 -11.29 29.85 -4.76
C SER A 24 -12.18 30.41 -3.64
N LEU A 25 -12.40 29.63 -2.59
CA LEU A 25 -13.19 30.01 -1.40
C LEU A 25 -12.50 31.04 -0.49
N LEU A 26 -11.20 31.29 -0.71
CA LEU A 26 -10.39 32.20 0.10
C LEU A 26 -10.23 33.56 -0.60
N ASP A 27 -10.11 34.62 0.19
CA ASP A 27 -9.64 35.91 -0.29
C ASP A 27 -8.17 35.82 -0.76
N GLU A 28 -7.71 36.82 -1.50
CA GLU A 28 -6.39 36.79 -2.15
C GLU A 28 -5.23 36.70 -1.14
N GLU A 29 -5.30 37.43 -0.02
CA GLU A 29 -4.26 37.44 1.00
C GLU A 29 -4.18 36.08 1.70
N THR A 30 -5.32 35.55 2.15
CA THR A 30 -5.40 34.23 2.77
C THR A 30 -4.97 33.14 1.80
N ARG A 31 -5.37 33.22 0.53
CA ARG A 31 -4.98 32.25 -0.50
C ARG A 31 -3.47 32.19 -0.68
N HIS A 32 -2.82 33.35 -0.78
CA HIS A 32 -1.36 33.42 -0.90
C HIS A 32 -0.67 32.83 0.33
N PHE A 33 -1.12 33.21 1.53
CA PHE A 33 -0.58 32.69 2.79
C PHE A 33 -0.72 31.17 2.90
N VAL A 34 -1.91 30.63 2.64
CA VAL A 34 -2.16 29.18 2.73
C VAL A 34 -1.30 28.43 1.71
N TYR A 35 -1.23 28.91 0.47
CA TYR A 35 -0.38 28.29 -0.56
C TYR A 35 1.09 28.23 -0.12
N GLN A 36 1.64 29.34 0.40
CA GLN A 36 3.01 29.38 0.88
C GLN A 36 3.23 28.36 2.01
N LYS A 37 2.32 28.29 2.99
CA LYS A 37 2.42 27.34 4.10
C LYS A 37 2.26 25.89 3.66
N THR A 38 1.48 25.62 2.60
CA THR A 38 1.40 24.31 1.98
C THR A 38 2.76 23.89 1.41
N VAL A 39 3.41 24.74 0.61
CA VAL A 39 4.72 24.43 0.01
C VAL A 39 5.80 24.22 1.07
N GLU A 40 5.84 25.09 2.09
CA GLU A 40 6.77 24.95 3.22
C GLU A 40 6.57 23.60 3.94
N THR A 41 5.31 23.26 4.24
CA THR A 41 4.96 22.02 4.94
C THR A 41 5.30 20.78 4.11
N GLN A 42 5.04 20.80 2.81
CA GLN A 42 5.44 19.73 1.89
C GLN A 42 6.97 19.52 1.91
N GLY A 43 7.73 20.61 1.97
CA GLY A 43 9.19 20.54 2.12
C GLY A 43 9.64 19.93 3.45
N TYR A 44 8.91 20.15 4.55
CA TYR A 44 9.20 19.48 5.83
C TYR A 44 8.84 18.00 5.77
N LEU A 45 7.69 17.65 5.22
CA LEU A 45 7.28 16.24 5.08
C LEU A 45 8.30 15.42 4.27
N LYS A 46 8.78 15.98 3.15
CA LYS A 46 9.84 15.35 2.34
C LYS A 46 11.09 15.09 3.17
N ARG A 47 11.61 16.12 3.85
CA ARG A 47 12.81 16.00 4.69
C ARG A 47 12.63 15.02 5.83
N THR A 48 11.46 15.02 6.48
CA THR A 48 11.16 14.03 7.53
C THR A 48 11.18 12.61 6.97
N ALA A 49 10.66 12.36 5.77
CA ALA A 49 10.73 11.03 5.15
C ALA A 49 12.18 10.59 4.86
N GLU A 50 13.01 11.53 4.41
CA GLU A 50 14.47 11.32 4.22
C GLU A 50 15.16 11.04 5.57
N ASP A 51 14.83 11.78 6.62
CA ASP A 51 15.38 11.59 7.97
C ASP A 51 14.99 10.21 8.54
N VAL A 52 13.78 9.72 8.29
CA VAL A 52 13.34 8.36 8.68
C VAL A 52 14.26 7.30 8.05
N VAL A 53 14.66 7.48 6.78
CA VAL A 53 15.63 6.59 6.11
C VAL A 53 17.01 6.71 6.77
N CYS A 54 17.51 7.92 7.00
CA CYS A 54 18.79 8.16 7.66
C CYS A 54 18.86 7.54 9.05
N ILE A 55 17.79 7.65 9.85
CA ILE A 55 17.66 7.01 11.16
C ILE A 55 17.78 5.49 11.00
N GLY A 56 17.07 4.88 10.05
CA GLY A 56 17.16 3.45 9.81
C GLY A 56 18.56 2.98 9.40
N LEU A 57 19.27 3.74 8.57
CA LEU A 57 20.66 3.46 8.19
C LEU A 57 21.60 3.52 9.39
N ASN A 58 21.48 4.55 10.24
CA ASN A 58 22.27 4.69 11.45
C ASN A 58 22.01 3.55 12.44
N LEU A 59 20.74 3.17 12.63
CA LEU A 59 20.36 2.04 13.48
C LEU A 59 20.98 0.73 12.99
N ARG A 60 20.98 0.48 11.68
CA ARG A 60 21.67 -0.69 11.09
C ARG A 60 23.17 -0.65 11.35
N ALA A 61 23.82 0.48 11.06
CA ALA A 61 25.25 0.62 11.25
C ALA A 61 25.69 0.40 12.71
N VAL A 62 24.90 0.87 13.68
CA VAL A 62 25.17 0.61 15.11
C VAL A 62 24.89 -0.84 15.48
N LYS A 63 23.78 -1.41 14.99
CA LYS A 63 23.43 -2.83 15.23
C LYS A 63 24.53 -3.78 14.75
N ASP A 64 25.16 -3.48 13.62
CA ASP A 64 26.23 -4.31 13.04
C ASP A 64 27.55 -4.26 13.84
N ARG A 65 27.74 -3.22 14.65
CA ARG A 65 28.95 -3.04 15.49
C ARG A 65 28.77 -3.52 16.92
N LEU A 66 27.54 -3.58 17.41
CA LEU A 66 27.26 -3.98 18.79
C LEU A 66 27.14 -5.50 18.92
N PRO A 67 27.65 -6.09 20.02
CA PRO A 67 27.40 -7.50 20.32
C PRO A 67 25.90 -7.79 20.45
N HIS A 68 25.52 -9.06 20.26
CA HIS A 68 24.14 -9.51 20.44
C HIS A 68 23.56 -9.03 21.79
N GLY A 69 22.30 -8.59 21.77
CA GLY A 69 21.58 -8.09 22.93
C GLY A 69 21.84 -6.61 23.31
N HIS A 70 22.97 -6.01 22.90
CA HIS A 70 23.33 -4.64 23.32
C HIS A 70 22.62 -3.56 22.52
N PHE A 71 22.27 -3.84 21.25
CA PHE A 71 21.58 -2.89 20.39
C PHE A 71 20.29 -2.34 20.99
N MET A 72 19.44 -3.21 21.55
CA MET A 72 18.15 -2.76 22.11
C MET A 72 18.33 -2.02 23.44
N ALA A 73 19.36 -2.34 24.23
CA ALA A 73 19.67 -1.60 25.44
C ALA A 73 20.09 -0.16 25.09
N TRP A 74 20.99 -0.01 24.12
CA TRP A 74 21.44 1.28 23.59
C TRP A 74 20.29 2.09 22.98
N ALA A 75 19.50 1.50 22.09
CA ALA A 75 18.41 2.22 21.42
C ALA A 75 17.35 2.72 22.41
N LYS A 76 17.12 1.99 23.50
CA LYS A 76 16.20 2.41 24.56
C LYS A 76 16.80 3.48 25.46
N SER A 77 18.08 3.40 25.82
CA SER A 77 18.73 4.36 26.72
C SER A 77 19.01 5.70 26.05
N GLU A 78 19.58 5.68 24.84
CA GLU A 78 20.06 6.89 24.17
C GLU A 78 18.97 7.58 23.34
N LEU A 79 18.03 6.81 22.79
CA LEU A 79 17.05 7.33 21.82
C LEU A 79 15.59 7.17 22.30
N GLY A 80 15.34 6.46 23.40
CA GLY A 80 13.99 6.17 23.88
C GLY A 80 13.16 5.30 22.92
N LEU A 81 13.79 4.62 21.96
CA LEU A 81 13.07 3.90 20.90
C LEU A 81 12.65 2.50 21.35
N SER A 82 11.42 2.14 20.97
CA SER A 82 10.93 0.76 21.10
C SER A 82 11.56 -0.15 20.05
N ARG A 83 11.53 -1.47 20.30
CA ARG A 83 11.94 -2.48 19.31
C ARG A 83 11.17 -2.31 18.00
N GLN A 84 9.86 -2.07 18.08
CA GLN A 84 9.02 -1.87 16.90
C GLN A 84 9.46 -0.65 16.09
N SER A 85 9.74 0.47 16.76
CA SER A 85 10.20 1.70 16.08
C SER A 85 11.52 1.46 15.36
N CYS A 86 12.49 0.84 16.04
CA CYS A 86 13.78 0.49 15.44
C CYS A 86 13.59 -0.39 14.19
N GLN A 87 12.76 -1.44 14.30
CA GLN A 87 12.50 -2.33 13.19
C GLN A 87 11.85 -1.61 12.01
N ASN A 88 10.87 -0.74 12.28
CA ASN A 88 10.19 0.03 11.24
C ASN A 88 11.18 0.96 10.51
N PHE A 89 12.00 1.72 11.24
CA PHE A 89 13.01 2.58 10.63
C PHE A 89 14.00 1.78 9.77
N MET A 90 14.52 0.66 10.30
CA MET A 90 15.45 -0.19 9.55
C MET A 90 14.81 -0.78 8.28
N ARG A 91 13.54 -1.21 8.34
CA ARG A 91 12.79 -1.70 7.16
C ARG A 91 12.58 -0.59 6.12
N VAL A 92 12.28 0.64 6.55
CA VAL A 92 12.16 1.81 5.65
C VAL A 92 13.49 2.07 4.97
N ALA A 93 14.59 2.09 5.71
CA ALA A 93 15.92 2.30 5.15
C ALA A 93 16.32 1.19 4.17
N GLU A 94 16.01 -0.06 4.49
CA GLU A 94 16.26 -1.20 3.59
C GLU A 94 15.44 -1.11 2.31
N ARG A 95 14.18 -0.71 2.40
CA ARG A 95 13.25 -0.73 1.27
C ARG A 95 13.42 0.47 0.34
N PHE A 96 13.56 1.67 0.90
CA PHE A 96 13.61 2.91 0.11
C PHE A 96 15.03 3.40 -0.10
N GLY A 97 15.89 3.36 0.92
CA GLY A 97 17.27 3.84 0.83
C GLY A 97 17.36 5.19 0.10
N GLU A 98 18.28 5.30 -0.86
CA GLU A 98 18.46 6.49 -1.69
C GLU A 98 17.28 6.78 -2.64
N ARG A 99 16.43 5.79 -2.93
CA ARG A 99 15.24 6.00 -3.79
C ARG A 99 14.22 6.92 -3.14
N ILE A 100 14.30 7.16 -1.82
CA ILE A 100 13.37 8.04 -1.11
C ILE A 100 13.27 9.44 -1.75
N HIS A 101 14.35 9.94 -2.37
CA HIS A 101 14.36 11.23 -3.05
C HIS A 101 13.49 11.29 -4.31
N ARG A 102 13.16 10.13 -4.90
CA ARG A 102 12.24 10.00 -6.04
C ARG A 102 10.80 10.19 -5.64
N PHE A 103 10.50 10.01 -4.35
CA PHE A 103 9.18 10.24 -3.80
C PHE A 103 9.04 11.72 -3.43
N GLY A 104 7.84 12.26 -3.66
CA GLY A 104 7.50 13.63 -3.30
C GLY A 104 7.34 13.85 -1.79
N ALA A 105 6.53 14.84 -1.40
CA ALA A 105 6.18 15.03 0.00
C ALA A 105 5.31 13.87 0.50
N ILE A 106 5.87 13.01 1.36
CA ILE A 106 5.16 11.85 1.92
C ILE A 106 4.95 12.05 3.42
N PRO A 107 3.73 11.85 3.94
CA PRO A 107 3.53 11.66 5.36
C PRO A 107 4.24 10.38 5.83
N VAL A 108 4.92 10.43 6.98
CA VAL A 108 5.57 9.25 7.60
C VAL A 108 4.60 8.08 7.77
N SER A 109 3.33 8.38 8.04
CA SER A 109 2.27 7.41 8.20
C SER A 109 1.93 6.66 6.90
N ALA A 110 2.13 7.27 5.73
CA ALA A 110 1.98 6.63 4.42
C ALA A 110 3.25 5.86 4.03
N LEU A 111 4.44 6.35 4.41
CA LEU A 111 5.71 5.65 4.21
C LEU A 111 5.71 4.24 4.83
N TYR A 112 5.10 4.08 6.01
CA TYR A 112 4.95 2.76 6.63
C TYR A 112 3.97 1.83 5.89
N GLU A 113 2.95 2.35 5.20
CA GLU A 113 2.03 1.52 4.42
C GLU A 113 2.67 0.99 3.13
N LEU A 114 3.62 1.76 2.60
CA LEU A 114 4.42 1.39 1.43
C LEU A 114 5.45 0.29 1.74
N LEU A 115 5.73 0.01 3.02
CA LEU A 115 6.64 -1.07 3.42
C LEU A 115 6.20 -2.46 2.94
N ASP A 116 4.89 -2.64 2.74
CA ASP A 116 4.31 -3.90 2.29
C ASP A 116 3.69 -3.76 0.88
N ALA A 117 4.00 -2.68 0.14
CA ALA A 117 3.54 -2.51 -1.24
C ALA A 117 4.32 -3.44 -2.19
N PRO A 118 3.75 -3.91 -3.31
CA PRO A 118 4.52 -4.56 -4.37
C PRO A 118 5.38 -3.55 -5.17
N GLU A 119 6.41 -4.03 -5.88
CA GLU A 119 7.37 -3.16 -6.57
C GLU A 119 6.74 -2.38 -7.75
N ASN A 120 5.76 -2.96 -8.45
CA ASN A 120 5.04 -2.26 -9.52
C ASN A 120 4.29 -1.03 -8.97
N VAL A 121 3.66 -1.13 -7.80
CA VAL A 121 2.99 -0.01 -7.13
C VAL A 121 3.99 1.07 -6.74
N LEU A 122 5.18 0.69 -6.24
CA LEU A 122 6.22 1.67 -5.92
C LEU A 122 6.70 2.43 -7.16
N LYS A 123 6.90 1.74 -8.29
CA LYS A 123 7.28 2.38 -9.55
C LYS A 123 6.20 3.35 -10.04
N GLN A 124 4.93 2.96 -9.99
CA GLN A 124 3.82 3.83 -10.38
C GLN A 124 3.75 5.11 -9.52
N ILE A 125 4.10 5.01 -8.24
CA ILE A 125 4.20 6.17 -7.34
C ILE A 125 5.41 7.04 -7.68
N GLU A 126 6.58 6.44 -7.93
CA GLU A 126 7.79 7.17 -8.35
C GLU A 126 7.56 7.93 -9.68
N GLU A 127 6.81 7.33 -10.60
CA GLU A 127 6.42 7.91 -11.89
C GLU A 127 5.24 8.89 -11.80
N GLN A 128 4.74 9.18 -10.58
CA GLN A 128 3.60 10.07 -10.31
C GLN A 128 2.29 9.64 -10.99
N GLN A 129 2.17 8.37 -11.38
CA GLN A 129 0.94 7.79 -11.96
C GLN A 129 -0.13 7.57 -10.89
N ILE A 130 0.29 7.31 -9.65
CA ILE A 130 -0.60 7.09 -8.50
C ILE A 130 -0.29 8.16 -7.44
N PRO A 131 -1.32 8.85 -6.92
CA PRO A 131 -1.12 9.81 -5.86
C PRO A 131 -0.67 9.10 -4.59
N LEU A 132 0.22 9.76 -3.85
CA LEU A 132 0.84 9.19 -2.66
C LEU A 132 -0.05 9.33 -1.42
N THR A 133 -1.21 8.70 -1.50
CA THR A 133 -2.24 8.73 -0.46
C THR A 133 -2.59 7.32 -0.02
N ARG A 134 -2.99 7.16 1.24
CA ARG A 134 -3.34 5.85 1.81
C ARG A 134 -4.42 5.12 0.99
N PRO A 135 -5.52 5.78 0.55
CA PRO A 135 -6.55 5.11 -0.25
C PRO A 135 -6.03 4.63 -1.60
N ALA A 136 -5.25 5.47 -2.31
CA ALA A 136 -4.73 5.14 -3.63
C ALA A 136 -3.68 4.01 -3.57
N VAL A 137 -2.78 4.07 -2.58
CA VAL A 137 -1.80 2.99 -2.32
C VAL A 137 -2.53 1.68 -2.00
N ARG A 138 -3.57 1.73 -1.16
CA ARG A 138 -4.33 0.53 -0.80
C ARG A 138 -5.06 -0.07 -2.02
N ALA A 139 -5.69 0.77 -2.84
CA ALA A 139 -6.36 0.33 -4.06
C ALA A 139 -5.38 -0.30 -5.05
N ALA A 140 -4.22 0.31 -5.26
CA ALA A 140 -3.17 -0.21 -6.15
C ALA A 140 -2.61 -1.56 -5.65
N LYS A 141 -2.43 -1.71 -4.34
CA LYS A 141 -2.00 -2.98 -3.73
C LYS A 141 -3.03 -4.08 -3.94
N GLU A 142 -4.31 -3.77 -3.81
CA GLU A 142 -5.40 -4.73 -4.04
C GLU A 142 -5.46 -5.14 -5.51
N GLN A 143 -5.34 -4.19 -6.44
CA GLN A 143 -5.28 -4.48 -7.88
C GLN A 143 -4.09 -5.38 -8.22
N ALA A 144 -2.89 -5.05 -7.74
CA ALA A 144 -1.70 -5.86 -7.98
C ALA A 144 -1.84 -7.30 -7.42
N ARG A 145 -2.53 -7.46 -6.29
CA ARG A 145 -2.84 -8.77 -5.72
C ARG A 145 -3.80 -9.55 -6.63
N GLN A 146 -4.83 -8.90 -7.15
CA GLN A 146 -5.79 -9.53 -8.07
C GLN A 146 -5.12 -9.94 -9.39
N ASP A 147 -4.28 -9.07 -9.95
CA ASP A 147 -3.53 -9.36 -11.18
C ASP A 147 -2.61 -10.57 -11.00
N THR A 148 -1.93 -10.68 -9.85
CA THR A 148 -1.07 -11.84 -9.52
C THR A 148 -1.89 -13.14 -9.41
N VAL A 149 -3.10 -13.08 -8.84
CA VAL A 149 -3.98 -14.25 -8.70
C VAL A 149 -4.52 -14.69 -10.06
N VAL A 150 -4.89 -13.73 -10.93
CA VAL A 150 -5.34 -14.02 -12.30
C VAL A 150 -4.20 -14.62 -13.12
N GLU A 151 -2.99 -14.08 -13.02
CA GLU A 151 -1.81 -14.61 -13.73
C GLU A 151 -1.45 -16.01 -13.25
N HIS A 152 -1.52 -16.29 -11.94
CA HIS A 152 -1.35 -17.64 -11.40
C HIS A 152 -2.39 -18.61 -11.94
N TYR A 153 -3.65 -18.21 -12.00
CA TYR A 153 -4.73 -19.05 -12.51
C TYR A 153 -4.58 -19.33 -14.01
N LEU A 154 -4.16 -18.33 -14.79
CA LEU A 154 -3.87 -18.50 -16.23
C LEU A 154 -2.65 -19.38 -16.47
N THR A 155 -1.62 -19.26 -15.64
CA THR A 155 -0.40 -20.09 -15.72
C THR A 155 -0.72 -21.55 -15.40
N GLU A 156 -1.39 -21.82 -14.26
CA GLU A 156 -1.83 -23.18 -13.89
C GLU A 156 -2.79 -23.79 -14.93
N SER A 157 -3.70 -22.98 -15.49
CA SER A 157 -4.62 -23.44 -16.53
C SER A 157 -3.90 -23.71 -17.87
N SER A 158 -2.80 -23.00 -18.16
CA SER A 158 -1.98 -23.24 -19.36
C SER A 158 -1.09 -24.49 -19.22
N GLU A 159 -0.62 -24.77 -18.01
CA GLU A 159 0.16 -25.98 -17.69
C GLU A 159 -0.73 -27.23 -17.62
N HIS A 160 -2.00 -27.05 -17.22
CA HIS A 160 -3.01 -28.10 -17.20
C HIS A 160 -4.02 -27.95 -18.35
N MET A 161 -3.52 -27.80 -19.58
CA MET A 161 -4.36 -27.99 -20.76
C MET A 161 -4.86 -29.45 -20.76
N PRO A 162 -6.18 -29.70 -20.65
CA PRO A 162 -6.72 -31.05 -20.75
C PRO A 162 -6.41 -31.58 -22.15
N ASP A 163 -6.10 -32.87 -22.24
CA ASP A 163 -5.94 -33.54 -23.55
C ASP A 163 -7.22 -33.33 -24.39
N GLU A 164 -7.12 -33.38 -25.73
CA GLU A 164 -8.26 -33.18 -26.63
C GLU A 164 -9.45 -34.10 -26.25
N ASP A 165 -9.16 -35.31 -25.78
CA ASP A 165 -10.14 -36.27 -25.28
C ASP A 165 -10.79 -35.82 -23.97
N GLU A 166 -10.03 -35.29 -23.01
CA GLU A 166 -10.57 -34.77 -21.75
C GLU A 166 -11.39 -33.50 -21.98
N ALA A 167 -10.93 -32.62 -22.88
CA ALA A 167 -11.66 -31.43 -23.29
C ALA A 167 -12.98 -31.79 -23.99
N MET A 168 -12.98 -32.84 -24.81
CA MET A 168 -14.19 -33.35 -25.47
C MET A 168 -15.17 -33.92 -24.44
N GLN A 169 -14.69 -34.70 -23.47
CA GLN A 169 -15.53 -35.26 -22.40
C GLN A 169 -16.14 -34.17 -21.52
N LEU A 170 -15.37 -33.15 -21.14
CA LEU A 170 -15.86 -32.01 -20.35
C LEU A 170 -16.93 -31.22 -21.11
N ARG A 171 -16.72 -30.96 -22.41
CA ARG A 171 -17.72 -30.29 -23.26
C ARG A 171 -19.01 -31.10 -23.35
N GLN A 172 -18.91 -32.41 -23.59
CA GLN A 172 -20.07 -33.30 -23.61
C GLN A 172 -20.80 -33.31 -22.27
N ARG A 173 -20.07 -33.30 -21.14
CA ARG A 173 -20.65 -33.26 -19.80
C ARG A 173 -21.36 -31.94 -19.50
N ILE A 174 -20.78 -30.81 -19.90
CA ILE A 174 -21.42 -29.49 -19.74
C ILE A 174 -22.72 -29.43 -20.54
N THR A 175 -22.69 -29.84 -21.82
CA THR A 175 -23.90 -29.86 -22.65
C THR A 175 -24.98 -30.79 -22.08
N PHE A 176 -24.59 -31.94 -21.53
CA PHE A 176 -25.51 -32.85 -20.87
C PHE A 176 -26.16 -32.22 -19.63
N LEU A 177 -25.37 -31.58 -18.76
CA LEU A 177 -25.87 -30.91 -17.56
C LEU A 177 -26.76 -29.71 -17.89
N GLU A 178 -26.46 -28.97 -18.96
CA GLU A 178 -27.30 -27.88 -19.44
C GLU A 178 -28.66 -28.39 -19.93
N GLN A 179 -28.68 -29.51 -20.67
CA GLN A 179 -29.92 -30.16 -21.11
C GLN A 179 -30.73 -30.70 -19.93
N GLU A 180 -30.08 -31.33 -18.95
CA GLU A 180 -30.73 -31.84 -17.73
C GLU A 180 -31.34 -30.69 -16.90
N ARG A 181 -30.63 -29.57 -16.76
CA ARG A 181 -31.14 -28.36 -16.09
C ARG A 181 -32.35 -27.76 -16.83
N LEU A 182 -32.39 -27.84 -18.16
CA LEU A 182 -33.51 -27.39 -18.99
C LEU A 182 -34.73 -28.32 -18.92
N GLN A 183 -34.54 -29.61 -18.65
CA GLN A 183 -35.63 -30.58 -18.46
C GLN A 183 -36.21 -30.58 -17.05
N LEU A 184 -35.46 -30.09 -16.07
CA LEU A 184 -35.89 -29.92 -14.68
C LEU A 184 -36.53 -28.55 -14.39
N SER A 185 -36.68 -27.69 -15.42
CA SER A 185 -37.40 -26.41 -15.37
C SER A 185 -38.76 -26.50 -16.07
#